data_AF-A0A961RW45-F1
#
_entry.id   AF-A0A961RW45-F1
#
_cell.length_a   1.000
_cell.length_b   1.000
_cell.length_c   1.000
_cell.angle_alpha   90.00
_cell.angle_beta   90.00
_cell.angle_gamma   90.00
#
_symmetry.space_group_name_H-M   'P 1'
#
loop_
_entity.id
_entity.type
_entity.pdbx_description
1 polymer ?
#
loop_
_entity_poly.entity_id
_entity_poly.type
_entity_poly.pdbx_seq_one_letter_code
_entity_poly.pdbx_strand_id
1 'polypeptide(L)'
;TYWMNQLQNIDRRYPLFITLNPPVAPREELTFAQFEYSHPQFDGPALAAQIRLGEIQGAQNTWFAGAWTRYGFHEDGLASGLEAASLIGCDAPWTVAERKGQQKLSTLLLEAAE
;
A
#
# COMPACT_ATOMS: atom_id res chain seq x y z
N THR A 1 -1.12 3.97 -21.70
CA THR A 1 0.06 4.88 -21.73
C THR A 1 -0.29 6.19 -21.08
N TYR A 2 0.56 6.66 -20.18
CA TYR A 2 0.47 7.95 -19.52
C TYR A 2 1.41 8.95 -20.18
N TRP A 3 0.94 10.19 -20.39
CA TRP A 3 1.78 11.29 -20.82
C TRP A 3 2.24 12.10 -19.61
N MET A 4 3.46 11.86 -19.17
CA MET A 4 3.96 12.38 -17.91
C MET A 4 4.10 13.90 -17.91
N ASN A 5 4.36 14.54 -19.06
CA ASN A 5 4.45 16.01 -19.13
C ASN A 5 3.11 16.73 -18.88
N GLN A 6 1.96 16.04 -19.00
CA GLN A 6 0.67 16.63 -18.63
C GLN A 6 0.35 16.42 -17.15
N LEU A 7 0.82 15.31 -16.57
CA LEU A 7 0.57 14.94 -15.18
C LEU A 7 1.56 15.59 -14.22
N GLN A 8 2.77 15.84 -14.71
CA GLN A 8 3.90 16.35 -13.97
C GLN A 8 4.48 17.52 -14.76
N ASN A 9 4.99 18.54 -14.07
CA ASN A 9 5.51 19.78 -14.66
C ASN A 9 6.87 19.57 -15.37
N ILE A 10 6.93 18.61 -16.29
CA ILE A 10 8.10 18.22 -17.07
C ILE A 10 8.13 19.06 -18.35
N ASP A 11 9.32 19.54 -18.71
CA ASP A 11 9.54 20.34 -19.91
C ASP A 11 8.95 19.66 -21.16
N ARG A 12 8.01 20.35 -21.82
CA ARG A 12 7.29 19.86 -22.99
C ARG A 12 8.16 19.67 -24.23
N ARG A 13 9.38 20.21 -24.25
CA ARG A 13 10.36 19.96 -25.32
C ARG A 13 10.84 18.50 -25.36
N TYR A 14 10.67 17.76 -24.26
CA TYR A 14 11.08 16.37 -24.14
C TYR A 14 9.87 15.49 -23.76
N PRO A 15 9.13 14.97 -24.75
CA PRO A 15 7.97 14.12 -24.48
C PRO A 15 8.37 12.86 -23.70
N LEU A 16 7.73 12.65 -22.55
CA LEU A 16 7.95 11.50 -21.67
C LEU A 16 6.65 10.73 -21.51
N PHE A 17 6.71 9.45 -21.88
CA PHE A 17 5.59 8.52 -21.78
C PHE A 17 5.96 7.34 -20.89
N ILE A 18 4.99 6.86 -20.11
CA ILE A 18 5.09 5.60 -19.38
C ILE A 18 3.98 4.69 -19.89
N THR A 19 4.33 3.46 -20.26
CA THR A 19 3.35 2.46 -20.67
C THR A 19 3.52 1.19 -19.85
N LEU A 20 2.40 0.52 -19.58
CA LEU A 20 2.36 -0.74 -18.85
C LEU A 20 1.72 -1.76 -19.79
N ASN A 21 2.42 -2.87 -20.04
CA ASN A 21 1.98 -3.98 -20.89
C ASN A 21 1.40 -3.55 -22.25
N PRO A 22 2.12 -2.74 -23.07
CA PRO A 22 1.61 -2.32 -24.36
C PRO A 22 1.53 -3.51 -25.35
N PRO A 23 0.54 -3.55 -26.27
CA PRO A 23 0.46 -4.60 -27.29
C PRO A 23 1.61 -4.54 -28.30
N VAL A 24 2.24 -3.36 -28.46
CA VAL A 24 3.43 -3.13 -29.28
C VAL A 24 4.49 -2.48 -28.40
N ALA A 25 5.66 -3.09 -28.35
CA ALA A 25 6.78 -2.56 -27.56
C ALA A 25 7.20 -1.18 -28.10
N PRO A 26 7.57 -0.22 -27.22
CA PRO A 26 8.22 1.01 -27.65
C PRO A 26 9.53 0.73 -28.39
N ARG A 27 9.95 1.67 -29.24
CA ARG A 27 11.24 1.58 -29.92
C ARG A 27 12.39 1.58 -28.90
N GLU A 28 13.31 0.63 -29.03
CA GLU A 28 14.39 0.41 -28.07
C GLU A 28 15.27 1.66 -27.95
N GLU A 29 15.58 2.33 -29.07
CA GLU A 29 16.40 3.54 -29.08
C GLU A 29 15.75 4.76 -28.40
N LEU A 30 14.45 4.68 -28.09
CA LEU A 30 13.70 5.71 -27.37
C LEU A 30 13.28 5.25 -25.96
N THR A 31 13.68 4.05 -25.54
CA THR A 31 13.30 3.48 -24.24
C THR A 31 14.39 3.76 -23.22
N PHE A 32 14.09 4.62 -22.24
CA PHE A 32 15.04 4.97 -21.18
C PHE A 32 15.26 3.85 -20.16
N ALA A 33 14.17 3.14 -19.82
CA ALA A 33 14.19 2.06 -18.85
C ALA A 33 12.98 1.13 -19.05
N GLN A 34 13.17 -0.13 -18.70
CA GLN A 34 12.11 -1.13 -18.61
C GLN A 34 12.19 -1.78 -17.24
N PHE A 35 11.03 -1.99 -16.63
CA PHE A 35 10.92 -2.62 -15.33
C PHE A 35 9.88 -3.73 -15.41
N GLU A 36 10.19 -4.85 -14.78
CA GLU A 36 9.26 -5.96 -14.58
C GLU A 36 8.82 -5.97 -13.12
N TYR A 37 7.50 -5.99 -12.90
CA TYR A 37 6.91 -6.05 -11.58
C TYR A 37 5.90 -7.18 -11.53
N SER A 38 5.85 -7.88 -10.39
CA SER A 38 4.77 -8.81 -10.09
C SER A 38 3.72 -8.12 -9.23
N HIS A 39 2.45 -8.30 -9.58
CA HIS A 39 1.33 -7.76 -8.79
C HIS A 39 0.68 -8.89 -7.99
N PRO A 40 0.39 -8.70 -6.69
CA PRO A 40 -0.33 -9.69 -5.91
C PRO A 40 -1.74 -9.88 -6.46
N GLN A 41 -2.19 -11.13 -6.47
CA GLN A 41 -3.57 -11.49 -6.81
C GLN A 41 -4.34 -11.73 -5.52
N PHE A 42 -5.46 -11.04 -5.35
CA PHE A 42 -6.32 -11.12 -4.16
C PHE A 42 -7.52 -12.02 -4.44
N ASP A 43 -7.26 -13.33 -4.46
CA ASP A 43 -8.31 -14.35 -4.59
C ASP A 43 -8.88 -14.78 -3.22
N GLY A 44 -9.86 -15.68 -3.23
CA GLY A 44 -10.50 -16.18 -2.00
C GLY A 44 -9.50 -16.72 -0.96
N PRO A 45 -8.58 -17.63 -1.36
CA PRO A 45 -7.51 -18.09 -0.48
C PRO A 45 -6.61 -16.97 0.07
N ALA A 46 -6.19 -16.00 -0.75
CA ALA A 46 -5.39 -14.87 -0.30
C ALA A 46 -6.12 -14.04 0.75
N LEU A 47 -7.40 -13.74 0.53
CA LEU A 47 -8.23 -13.00 1.50
C LEU A 47 -8.41 -13.79 2.80
N ALA A 48 -8.64 -15.11 2.73
CA ALA A 48 -8.73 -15.95 3.91
C ALA A 48 -7.41 -15.99 4.70
N ALA A 49 -6.26 -15.98 4.01
CA ALA A 49 -4.95 -15.90 4.64
C ALA A 49 -4.70 -14.55 5.32
N GLN A 50 -5.14 -13.43 4.71
CA GLN A 50 -5.02 -12.10 5.32
C GLN A 50 -5.74 -12.03 6.67
N ILE A 51 -6.94 -12.60 6.79
CA ILE A 51 -7.70 -12.64 8.06
C ILE A 51 -6.90 -13.37 9.17
N ARG A 52 -6.16 -14.39 8.78
CA ARG A 52 -5.37 -15.24 9.68
C ARG A 52 -3.94 -14.76 9.90
N LEU A 53 -3.53 -13.65 9.28
CA LEU A 53 -2.16 -13.14 9.37
C LEU A 53 -1.74 -12.85 10.82
N GLY A 54 -2.68 -12.40 11.65
CA GLY A 54 -2.45 -12.17 13.08
C GLY A 54 -2.03 -13.43 13.85
N GLU A 55 -2.40 -14.63 13.38
CA GLU A 55 -2.05 -15.91 14.02
C GLU A 55 -0.54 -16.20 13.97
N ILE A 56 0.20 -15.60 13.03
CA ILE A 56 1.63 -15.87 12.82
C ILE A 56 2.54 -14.71 13.21
N GLN A 57 1.99 -13.54 13.55
CA GLN A 57 2.81 -12.41 14.01
C GLN A 57 3.50 -12.74 15.34
N GLY A 58 4.82 -12.52 15.40
CA GLY A 58 5.66 -12.82 16.57
C GLY A 58 6.09 -14.28 16.69
N ALA A 59 5.58 -15.18 15.83
CA ALA A 59 6.07 -16.55 15.78
C ALA A 59 7.55 -16.55 15.40
N GLN A 60 8.39 -17.19 16.22
CA GLN A 60 9.85 -17.23 16.02
C GLN A 60 10.48 -15.83 15.90
N ASN A 61 9.99 -14.86 16.68
CA ASN A 61 10.45 -13.46 16.63
C ASN A 61 10.39 -12.87 15.21
N THR A 62 9.35 -13.21 14.45
CA THR A 62 9.16 -12.74 13.07
C THR A 62 7.82 -12.01 12.94
N TRP A 63 7.83 -10.87 12.28
CA TRP A 63 6.64 -10.07 11.99
C TRP A 63 6.59 -9.78 10.50
N PHE A 64 5.42 -9.95 9.91
CA PHE A 64 5.16 -9.75 8.50
C PHE A 64 4.45 -8.41 8.30
N ALA A 65 4.86 -7.68 7.27
CA ALA A 65 4.25 -6.42 6.84
C ALA A 65 4.40 -6.29 5.31
N GLY A 66 3.51 -5.53 4.69
CA GLY A 66 3.53 -5.25 3.27
C GLY A 66 2.15 -4.88 2.72
N ALA A 67 2.13 -4.28 1.53
CA ALA A 67 0.87 -3.87 0.89
C ALA A 67 -0.09 -5.06 0.65
N TRP A 68 0.46 -6.26 0.48
CA TRP A 68 -0.29 -7.51 0.29
C TRP A 68 -1.08 -7.96 1.52
N THR A 69 -0.87 -7.38 2.70
CA THR A 69 -1.63 -7.75 3.90
C THR A 69 -3.06 -7.16 3.86
N ARG A 70 -3.35 -6.27 2.90
CA ARG A 70 -4.66 -5.64 2.67
C ARG A 70 -4.95 -5.51 1.16
N TYR A 71 -5.17 -4.31 0.65
CA TYR A 71 -5.67 -4.08 -0.72
C TYR A 71 -4.56 -3.80 -1.75
N GLY A 72 -3.29 -3.85 -1.36
CA GLY A 72 -2.16 -3.68 -2.27
C GLY A 72 -1.72 -2.25 -2.51
N PHE A 73 -2.26 -1.26 -1.78
CA PHE A 73 -1.86 0.14 -1.93
C PHE A 73 -0.64 0.49 -1.06
N HIS A 74 -0.04 1.67 -1.31
CA HIS A 74 1.10 2.14 -0.53
C HIS A 74 0.73 2.43 0.93
N GLU A 75 -0.49 2.89 1.16
CA GLU A 75 -1.06 3.12 2.48
C GLU A 75 -1.20 1.83 3.27
N ASP A 76 -1.52 0.71 2.61
CA ASP A 76 -1.58 -0.61 3.24
C ASP A 76 -0.19 -1.08 3.70
N GLY A 77 0.83 -0.80 2.88
CA GLY A 77 2.24 -1.06 3.22
C GLY A 77 2.69 -0.22 4.41
N LEU A 78 2.37 1.08 4.42
CA LEU A 78 2.66 1.96 5.54
C LEU A 78 1.94 1.48 6.82
N ALA A 79 0.63 1.24 6.74
CA ALA A 79 -0.18 0.84 7.88
C ALA A 79 0.27 -0.50 8.47
N SER A 80 0.57 -1.50 7.63
CA SER A 80 1.09 -2.80 8.11
C SER A 80 2.48 -2.71 8.70
N GLY A 81 3.35 -1.84 8.14
CA GLY A 81 4.67 -1.57 8.73
C GLY A 81 4.58 -0.95 10.11
N LEU A 82 3.70 0.04 10.29
CA LEU A 82 3.43 0.66 11.60
C LEU A 82 2.84 -0.33 12.60
N GLU A 83 1.94 -1.21 12.16
CA GLU A 83 1.37 -2.26 12.99
C GLU A 83 2.43 -3.27 13.44
N ALA A 84 3.27 -3.76 12.53
CA ALA A 84 4.39 -4.63 12.87
C ALA A 84 5.39 -3.95 13.83
N ALA A 85 5.69 -2.67 13.62
CA ALA A 85 6.53 -1.87 14.52
C ALA A 85 5.92 -1.76 15.93
N SER A 86 4.62 -1.50 16.04
CA SER A 86 3.92 -1.42 17.33
C SER A 86 3.97 -2.76 18.08
N LEU A 87 3.81 -3.89 17.37
CA LEU A 87 3.89 -5.23 17.96
C LEU A 87 5.28 -5.58 18.53
N ILE A 88 6.35 -4.90 18.07
CA ILE A 88 7.71 -5.02 18.64
C ILE A 88 8.03 -3.90 19.64
N GLY A 89 7.04 -3.10 20.03
CA GLY A 89 7.17 -2.03 21.02
C GLY A 89 7.77 -0.72 20.47
N CYS A 90 7.69 -0.48 19.16
CA CYS A 90 8.15 0.73 18.51
C CYS A 90 6.97 1.56 18.00
N ASP A 91 6.83 2.77 18.50
CA ASP A 91 5.79 3.71 18.04
C ASP A 91 6.30 4.64 16.93
N ALA A 92 5.38 5.11 16.09
CA ALA A 92 5.70 6.15 15.13
C ALA A 92 6.15 7.44 15.85
N PRO A 93 7.20 8.12 15.40
CA PRO A 93 7.67 9.37 16.02
C PRO A 93 6.76 10.57 15.71
N TRP A 94 5.64 10.36 15.03
CA TRP A 94 4.64 11.38 14.70
C TRP A 94 3.26 10.98 15.22
N THR A 95 2.48 11.97 15.60
CA THR A 95 1.05 11.79 15.93
C THR A 95 0.20 12.03 14.69
N VAL A 96 -0.83 11.22 14.48
CA VAL A 96 -1.85 11.53 13.47
C VAL A 96 -2.73 12.63 14.04
N ALA A 97 -2.77 13.78 13.36
CA ALA A 97 -3.68 14.86 13.76
C ALA A 97 -5.12 14.36 13.70
N GLU A 98 -5.89 14.59 14.78
CA GLU A 98 -7.32 14.26 14.77
C GLU A 98 -8.00 14.98 13.61
N ARG A 99 -8.71 14.23 12.76
CA ARG A 99 -9.59 14.86 11.76
C ARG A 99 -10.68 15.59 12.51
N LYS A 100 -10.77 16.92 12.34
CA LYS A 100 -11.92 17.71 12.81
C LYS A 100 -13.20 17.08 12.25
N GLY A 101 -14.02 16.47 13.12
CA GLY A 101 -15.31 15.86 12.76
C GLY A 101 -15.45 14.35 12.97
N GLN A 102 -14.43 13.62 13.45
CA GLN A 102 -14.52 12.17 13.75
C GLN A 102 -14.61 11.84 15.26
N GLN A 103 -15.09 12.75 16.10
CA GLN A 103 -15.46 12.39 17.47
C GLN A 103 -16.82 11.66 17.50
N LYS A 104 -16.81 10.50 18.19
CA LYS A 104 -17.91 9.58 18.53
C LYS A 104 -18.16 8.42 17.58
N LEU A 105 -17.31 7.40 17.66
CA LEU A 105 -17.76 6.00 17.49
C LEU A 105 -17.18 5.05 18.56
N SER A 106 -16.19 5.47 19.35
CA SER A 106 -15.57 4.63 20.38
C SER A 106 -16.35 4.54 21.70
N THR A 107 -17.34 5.39 21.95
CA THR A 107 -18.12 5.36 23.21
C THR A 107 -19.44 4.59 23.09
N LEU A 108 -19.95 4.33 21.88
CA LEU A 108 -21.30 3.74 21.70
C LEU A 108 -21.33 2.20 21.62
N LEU A 109 -20.18 1.51 21.62
CA LEU A 109 -20.15 0.04 21.64
C LEU A 109 -20.01 -0.57 23.04
N LEU A 110 -19.73 0.25 24.06
CA LEU A 110 -19.66 -0.20 25.47
C LEU A 110 -21.00 -0.07 26.20
N GLU A 111 -21.93 0.78 25.74
CA GLU A 111 -23.26 0.95 26.36
C GLU A 111 -24.34 0.03 25.79
N ALA A 112 -24.05 -0.73 24.72
CA ALA A 112 -24.99 -1.68 24.12
C ALA A 112 -24.79 -3.14 24.58
N ALA A 113 -23.94 -3.37 25.58
CA ALA A 113 -23.61 -4.67 26.16
C ALA A 113 -24.00 -4.81 27.65
N GLU A 114 -24.88 -3.94 28.15
CA GLU A 114 -25.69 -4.14 29.37
C GLU A 114 -27.17 -4.18 29.01
#